data_AF-D7FZ05-F1
#
_entry.id   AF-D7FZ05-F1
#
_cell.length_a   1.000
_cell.length_b   1.000
_cell.length_c   1.000
_cell.angle_alpha   90.00
_cell.angle_beta   90.00
_cell.angle_gamma   90.00
#
_symmetry.space_group_name_H-M   'P 1'
#
loop_
_entity.id
_entity.type
_entity.pdbx_description
1 polymer ?
#
loop_
_entity_poly.entity_id
_entity_poly.type
_entity_poly.pdbx_seq_one_letter_code
_entity_poly.pdbx_strand_id
1 'polypeptide(L)'
;MQDRGGVRVRRRMDKSRTVPTDQQPFNELQELKEDPLFGWAQEDSKGLVTRLALIYAVAMAVSIPIGTTTFPNQLPEALLAANIGGLGVLLAVAIRLYSGWNYVSLRLGAEVVEYEESGWYDGSEWYKPPDIRARDEMLNNYEVQPAVDRLKAVLGAIGLGFILTVVGFKVVVPDDPYAMLDDTYLNTLKGDDDIANDAAKKAAARGTNRPVYCESRYYQAMAGGGLL
;
A
#
# COMPACT_ATOMS: atom_id res chain seq x y z
N MET A 1 34.61 19.61 53.14
CA MET A 1 33.76 19.88 51.97
C MET A 1 34.17 18.89 50.89
N GLN A 2 33.26 17.96 50.61
CA GLN A 2 33.53 16.73 49.88
C GLN A 2 33.58 17.01 48.37
N ASP A 3 34.70 16.62 47.76
CA ASP A 3 34.95 16.64 46.33
C ASP A 3 33.89 15.78 45.61
N ARG A 4 33.01 16.42 44.85
CA ARG A 4 32.03 15.73 43.99
C ARG A 4 32.74 15.43 42.67
N GLY A 5 33.49 14.33 42.66
CA GLY A 5 34.02 13.72 41.46
C GLY A 5 32.90 13.48 40.45
N GLY A 6 32.84 14.32 39.42
CA GLY A 6 31.99 14.12 38.26
C GLY A 6 32.44 12.85 37.55
N VAL A 7 31.69 11.77 37.74
CA VAL A 7 31.82 10.54 36.97
C VAL A 7 31.41 10.84 35.53
N ARG A 8 32.34 11.36 34.74
CA ARG A 8 32.29 11.16 33.29
C ARG A 8 32.43 9.66 33.10
N VAL A 9 31.29 8.98 32.92
CA VAL A 9 31.25 7.64 32.36
C VAL A 9 31.90 7.75 30.98
N ARG A 10 33.23 7.58 30.92
CA ARG A 10 33.88 7.21 29.67
C ARG A 10 33.25 5.87 29.32
N ARG A 11 32.21 5.89 28.47
CA ARG A 11 31.60 4.70 27.90
C ARG A 11 32.75 3.93 27.27
N ARG A 12 33.19 2.89 27.98
CA ARG A 12 34.38 2.11 27.64
C ARG A 12 33.99 1.38 26.36
N MET A 13 34.78 1.52 25.31
CA MET A 13 34.77 0.56 24.21
C MET A 13 35.07 -0.80 24.82
N ASP A 14 34.04 -1.58 25.12
CA ASP A 14 34.20 -2.95 25.52
C ASP A 14 34.49 -3.75 24.25
N LYS A 15 35.79 -3.89 23.96
CA LYS A 15 36.29 -4.66 22.82
C LYS A 15 35.91 -6.14 22.89
N SER A 16 35.39 -6.62 24.03
CA SER A 16 35.01 -8.01 24.25
C SER A 16 33.59 -8.36 23.82
N ARG A 17 32.72 -7.37 23.59
CA ARG A 17 31.34 -7.57 23.13
C ARG A 17 31.16 -7.01 21.73
N THR A 18 31.48 -7.82 20.73
CA THR A 18 31.29 -7.47 19.32
C THR A 18 29.97 -8.04 18.84
N VAL A 19 29.22 -7.22 18.09
CA VAL A 19 27.98 -7.65 17.42
C VAL A 19 28.23 -8.92 16.61
N PRO A 20 27.36 -9.95 16.73
CA PRO A 20 27.35 -11.11 15.85
C PRO A 20 27.46 -10.69 14.39
N THR A 21 28.22 -11.43 13.58
CA THR A 21 28.56 -11.00 12.22
C THR A 21 27.31 -10.73 11.38
N ASP A 22 26.32 -11.59 11.45
CA ASP A 22 25.02 -11.48 10.78
C ASP A 22 24.26 -10.18 11.14
N GLN A 23 24.39 -9.70 12.37
CA GLN A 23 23.72 -8.48 12.85
C GLN A 23 24.55 -7.22 12.64
N GLN A 24 25.67 -7.29 11.90
CA GLN A 24 26.46 -6.11 11.58
C GLN A 24 25.86 -5.35 10.39
N PRO A 25 25.73 -4.00 10.46
CA PRO A 25 25.14 -3.21 9.38
C PRO A 25 25.76 -3.42 8.00
N PHE A 26 27.06 -3.73 7.96
CA PHE A 26 27.76 -4.05 6.72
C PHE A 26 27.27 -5.35 6.08
N ASN A 27 27.03 -6.40 6.88
CA ASN A 27 26.56 -7.68 6.35
C ASN A 27 25.09 -7.62 5.97
N GLU A 28 24.26 -6.90 6.74
CA GLU A 28 22.87 -6.58 6.34
C GLU A 28 22.80 -5.85 5.00
N LEU A 29 23.75 -4.94 4.72
CA LEU A 29 23.85 -4.31 3.41
C LEU A 29 24.17 -5.33 2.31
N GLN A 30 25.09 -6.28 2.53
CA GLN A 30 25.40 -7.29 1.52
C GLN A 30 24.21 -8.21 1.28
N GLU A 31 23.53 -8.66 2.33
CA GLU A 31 22.32 -9.47 2.21
C GLU A 31 21.21 -8.72 1.44
N LEU A 32 21.02 -7.44 1.74
CA LEU A 32 20.06 -6.58 1.02
C LEU A 32 20.41 -6.46 -0.47
N LYS A 33 21.70 -6.43 -0.81
CA LYS A 33 22.19 -6.33 -2.18
C LYS A 33 22.03 -7.66 -2.94
N GLU A 34 22.13 -8.79 -2.26
CA GLU A 34 21.96 -10.12 -2.85
C GLU A 34 20.50 -10.54 -2.98
N ASP A 35 19.59 -9.94 -2.20
CA ASP A 35 18.16 -10.26 -2.24
C ASP A 35 17.54 -9.97 -3.63
N PRO A 36 16.73 -10.90 -4.16
CA PRO A 36 16.20 -10.82 -5.53
C PRO A 36 15.19 -9.69 -5.75
N LEU A 37 14.65 -9.08 -4.70
CA LEU A 37 13.76 -7.91 -4.77
C LEU A 37 14.53 -6.64 -4.41
N PHE A 38 15.21 -6.63 -3.26
CA PHE A 38 15.90 -5.45 -2.77
C PHE A 38 17.12 -5.07 -3.61
N GLY A 39 17.77 -6.02 -4.27
CA GLY A 39 18.89 -5.77 -5.16
C GLY A 39 18.55 -4.83 -6.33
N TRP A 40 17.27 -4.65 -6.68
CA TRP A 40 16.84 -3.80 -7.79
C TRP A 40 17.21 -2.33 -7.60
N ALA A 41 17.31 -1.86 -6.36
CA ALA A 41 17.67 -0.47 -6.09
C ALA A 41 19.17 -0.18 -6.33
N GLN A 42 20.00 -1.21 -6.54
CA GLN A 42 21.39 -1.03 -6.98
C GLN A 42 21.49 -0.66 -8.46
N GLU A 43 20.51 -1.07 -9.27
CA GLU A 43 20.49 -0.77 -10.70
C GLU A 43 20.35 0.72 -10.97
N ASP A 44 20.63 1.16 -12.19
CA ASP A 44 20.30 2.51 -12.61
C ASP A 44 18.78 2.75 -12.59
N SER A 45 18.38 4.01 -12.69
CA SER A 45 16.94 4.36 -12.62
C SER A 45 16.11 3.66 -13.69
N LYS A 46 16.69 3.32 -14.86
CA LYS A 46 15.99 2.61 -15.93
C LYS A 46 15.74 1.15 -15.60
N GLY A 47 16.73 0.44 -15.04
CA GLY A 47 16.56 -0.94 -14.57
C GLY A 47 15.44 -1.06 -13.54
N LEU A 48 15.50 -0.21 -12.50
CA LEU A 48 14.46 -0.16 -11.46
C LEU A 48 13.06 0.10 -12.03
N VAL A 49 12.92 1.12 -12.88
CA VAL A 49 11.62 1.47 -13.50
C VAL A 49 11.09 0.34 -14.38
N THR A 50 11.98 -0.36 -15.12
CA THR A 50 11.57 -1.47 -15.99
C THR A 50 11.00 -2.64 -15.17
N ARG A 51 11.66 -3.01 -14.06
CA ARG A 51 11.18 -4.08 -13.18
C ARG A 51 9.86 -3.71 -12.49
N LEU A 52 9.73 -2.47 -12.04
CA LEU A 52 8.48 -1.94 -11.47
C LEU A 52 7.35 -1.88 -12.51
N ALA A 53 7.65 -1.52 -13.76
CA ALA A 53 6.69 -1.54 -14.85
C ALA A 53 6.20 -2.96 -15.15
N LEU A 54 7.07 -3.97 -15.03
CA LEU A 54 6.68 -5.38 -15.17
C LEU A 54 5.73 -5.82 -14.05
N ILE A 55 6.01 -5.45 -12.78
CA ILE A 55 5.08 -5.71 -11.67
C ILE A 55 3.73 -5.06 -11.95
N TYR A 56 3.73 -3.79 -12.37
CA TYR A 56 2.52 -3.06 -12.69
C TYR A 56 1.74 -3.72 -13.83
N ALA A 57 2.41 -4.19 -14.89
CA ALA A 57 1.77 -4.89 -16.00
C ALA A 57 1.10 -6.20 -15.55
N VAL A 58 1.76 -6.97 -14.68
CA VAL A 58 1.19 -8.20 -14.10
C VAL A 58 -0.01 -7.87 -13.21
N ALA A 59 0.12 -6.84 -12.35
CA ALA A 59 -0.98 -6.41 -11.48
C ALA A 59 -2.18 -5.91 -12.29
N MET A 60 -1.94 -5.20 -13.40
CA MET A 60 -2.98 -4.76 -14.34
C MET A 60 -3.65 -5.95 -15.03
N ALA A 61 -2.89 -6.97 -15.47
CA ALA A 61 -3.47 -8.17 -16.08
C ALA A 61 -4.47 -8.88 -15.15
N VAL A 62 -4.24 -8.83 -13.84
CA VAL A 62 -5.17 -9.35 -12.82
C VAL A 62 -6.31 -8.36 -12.53
N SER A 63 -6.03 -7.06 -12.49
CA SER A 63 -6.98 -6.04 -12.08
C SER A 63 -8.01 -5.68 -13.17
N ILE A 64 -7.65 -5.79 -14.46
CA ILE A 64 -8.54 -5.52 -15.59
C ILE A 64 -9.81 -6.40 -15.56
N PRO A 65 -9.75 -7.75 -15.45
CA PRO A 65 -10.97 -8.57 -15.41
C PRO A 65 -11.82 -8.26 -14.18
N ILE A 66 -11.20 -7.89 -13.05
CA ILE A 66 -11.94 -7.46 -11.85
C ILE A 66 -12.69 -6.15 -12.13
N GLY A 67 -12.03 -5.18 -12.78
CA GLY A 67 -12.63 -3.91 -13.14
C GLY A 67 -13.79 -4.07 -14.12
N THR A 68 -13.61 -4.85 -15.19
CA THR A 68 -14.63 -5.04 -16.24
C THR A 68 -15.83 -5.88 -15.79
N THR A 69 -15.63 -6.79 -14.83
CA THR A 69 -16.74 -7.53 -14.19
C THR A 69 -17.50 -6.68 -13.17
N THR A 70 -16.81 -5.77 -12.47
CA THR A 70 -17.43 -4.84 -11.51
C THR A 70 -18.24 -3.75 -12.22
N PHE A 71 -17.73 -3.22 -13.33
CA PHE A 71 -18.32 -2.11 -14.10
C PHE A 71 -18.61 -2.56 -15.55
N PRO A 72 -19.64 -3.40 -15.78
CA PRO A 72 -19.98 -3.86 -17.12
C PRO A 72 -20.45 -2.69 -17.99
N ASN A 73 -19.94 -2.60 -19.23
CA ASN A 73 -20.23 -1.53 -20.20
C ASN A 73 -19.83 -0.11 -19.77
N GLN A 74 -19.08 0.04 -18.67
CA GLN A 74 -18.60 1.29 -18.09
C GLN A 74 -17.07 1.30 -18.15
N LEU A 75 -16.53 1.48 -19.36
CA LEU A 75 -15.09 1.33 -19.63
C LEU A 75 -14.21 2.28 -18.80
N PRO A 76 -14.54 3.59 -18.65
CA PRO A 76 -13.73 4.52 -17.85
C PRO A 76 -13.62 4.10 -16.38
N GLU A 77 -14.74 3.72 -15.76
CA GLU A 77 -14.86 3.26 -14.38
C GLU A 77 -14.09 1.96 -14.18
N ALA A 78 -14.27 1.00 -15.08
CA ALA A 78 -13.57 -0.29 -15.07
C ALA A 78 -12.06 -0.11 -15.14
N LEU A 79 -11.56 0.75 -16.04
CA LEU A 79 -10.13 1.00 -16.20
C LEU A 79 -9.53 1.76 -15.02
N LEU A 80 -10.24 2.75 -14.47
CA LEU A 80 -9.78 3.49 -13.28
C LEU A 80 -9.75 2.58 -12.05
N ALA A 81 -10.77 1.74 -11.85
CA ALA A 81 -10.78 0.73 -10.78
C ALA A 81 -9.63 -0.27 -10.93
N ALA A 82 -9.39 -0.76 -12.16
CA ALA A 82 -8.26 -1.66 -12.44
C ALA A 82 -6.91 -0.98 -12.17
N ASN A 83 -6.77 0.29 -12.56
CA ASN A 83 -5.57 1.08 -12.33
C ASN A 83 -5.31 1.32 -10.83
N ILE A 84 -6.36 1.56 -10.02
CA ILE A 84 -6.25 1.63 -8.55
C ILE A 84 -5.70 0.31 -8.00
N GLY A 85 -6.21 -0.84 -8.44
CA GLY A 85 -5.69 -2.15 -8.05
C GLY A 85 -4.22 -2.34 -8.43
N GLY A 86 -3.87 -2.04 -9.69
CA GLY A 86 -2.51 -2.15 -10.22
C GLY A 86 -1.51 -1.25 -9.48
N LEU A 87 -1.84 0.03 -9.29
CA LEU A 87 -1.01 0.97 -8.56
C LEU A 87 -0.94 0.65 -7.06
N GLY A 88 -1.99 0.06 -6.48
CA GLY A 88 -1.98 -0.37 -5.08
C GLY A 88 -0.92 -1.45 -4.80
N VAL A 89 -0.83 -2.46 -5.68
CA VAL A 89 0.24 -3.48 -5.60
C VAL A 89 1.61 -2.84 -5.79
N LEU A 90 1.74 -1.98 -6.81
CA LEU A 90 2.99 -1.29 -7.11
C LEU A 90 3.48 -0.42 -5.93
N LEU A 91 2.56 0.29 -5.28
CA LEU A 91 2.82 1.11 -4.12
C LEU A 91 3.31 0.27 -2.93
N ALA A 92 2.68 -0.89 -2.66
CA ALA A 92 3.11 -1.79 -1.61
C ALA A 92 4.56 -2.28 -1.84
N VAL A 93 4.93 -2.63 -3.07
CA VAL A 93 6.31 -3.02 -3.41
C VAL A 93 7.28 -1.85 -3.25
N ALA A 94 6.92 -0.65 -3.72
CA ALA A 94 7.77 0.54 -3.59
C ALA A 94 8.02 0.90 -2.11
N ILE A 95 6.99 0.82 -1.26
CA ILE A 95 7.11 1.01 0.20
C ILE A 95 8.02 -0.07 0.81
N ARG A 96 7.87 -1.33 0.39
CA ARG A 96 8.72 -2.43 0.88
C ARG A 96 10.19 -2.19 0.54
N LEU A 97 10.50 -1.83 -0.70
CA LEU A 97 11.86 -1.51 -1.13
C LEU A 97 12.44 -0.32 -0.37
N TYR A 98 11.69 0.79 -0.30
CA TYR A 98 12.11 1.99 0.41
C TYR A 98 12.39 1.70 1.90
N SER A 99 11.50 0.98 2.58
CA SER A 99 11.69 0.68 4.01
C SER A 99 12.90 -0.20 4.29
N GLY A 100 13.19 -1.21 3.46
CA GLY A 100 14.38 -2.05 3.63
C GLY A 100 15.69 -1.28 3.43
N TRP A 101 15.79 -0.49 2.36
CA TRP A 101 16.98 0.33 2.10
C TRP A 101 17.16 1.46 3.14
N ASN A 102 16.07 2.10 3.54
CA ASN A 102 16.12 3.14 4.57
C ASN A 102 16.52 2.56 5.94
N TYR A 103 16.07 1.35 6.29
CA TYR A 103 16.48 0.67 7.52
C TYR A 103 18.00 0.46 7.57
N VAL A 104 18.59 -0.09 6.52
CA VAL A 104 20.05 -0.30 6.44
C VAL A 104 20.80 1.04 6.45
N SER A 105 20.28 2.07 5.76
CA SER A 105 20.86 3.42 5.78
C SER A 105 20.94 4.00 7.20
N LEU A 106 19.85 3.90 7.97
CA LEU A 106 19.80 4.37 9.36
C LEU A 106 20.81 3.61 10.23
N ARG A 107 20.95 2.30 10.03
CA ARG A 107 21.88 1.46 10.79
C ARG A 107 23.35 1.67 10.44
N LEU A 108 23.67 1.94 9.18
CA LEU A 108 25.03 2.32 8.78
C LEU A 108 25.42 3.67 9.36
N GLY A 109 24.51 4.64 9.34
CA GLY A 109 24.72 5.98 9.90
C GLY A 109 24.69 6.07 11.44
N ALA A 110 24.21 5.04 12.13
CA ALA A 110 24.14 5.04 13.59
C ALA A 110 25.53 4.88 14.24
N GLU A 111 25.78 5.62 15.32
CA GLU A 111 26.98 5.47 16.15
C GLU A 111 26.92 4.22 17.04
N VAL A 112 25.70 3.87 17.47
CA VAL A 112 25.39 2.73 18.34
C VAL A 112 24.44 1.80 17.59
N VAL A 113 24.71 0.50 17.68
CA VAL A 113 23.87 -0.55 17.10
C VAL A 113 23.34 -1.42 18.23
N GLU A 114 22.04 -1.59 18.27
CA GLU A 114 21.37 -2.57 19.12
C GLU A 114 21.44 -3.94 18.45
N TYR A 115 21.77 -4.98 19.22
CA TYR A 115 21.87 -6.36 18.75
C TYR A 115 21.40 -7.33 19.83
N GLU A 116 20.96 -8.50 19.42
CA GLU A 116 20.55 -9.56 20.34
C GLU A 116 21.75 -10.47 20.67
N GLU A 117 22.13 -10.52 21.95
CA GLU A 117 23.03 -11.55 22.48
C GLU A 117 22.20 -12.82 22.71
N SER A 118 22.57 -13.93 22.08
CA SER A 118 21.81 -15.20 22.07
C SER A 118 21.12 -15.53 23.41
N GLY A 119 19.79 -15.61 23.46
CA GLY A 119 19.06 -15.99 24.67
C GLY A 119 17.69 -15.32 24.82
N TRP A 120 17.14 -15.36 26.04
CA TRP A 120 15.87 -14.73 26.43
C TRP A 120 16.07 -13.35 27.11
N TYR A 121 17.26 -12.76 26.95
CA TYR A 121 17.64 -11.51 27.60
C TYR A 121 17.56 -10.33 26.63
N ASP A 122 17.39 -9.13 27.18
CA ASP A 122 17.26 -7.86 26.45
C ASP A 122 18.43 -7.62 25.48
N GLY A 123 18.16 -6.83 24.43
CA GLY A 123 19.17 -6.39 23.47
C GLY A 123 20.33 -5.66 24.12
N SER A 124 21.53 -5.82 23.55
CA SER A 124 22.74 -5.11 23.95
C SER A 124 23.09 -4.02 22.94
N GLU A 125 23.72 -2.95 23.43
CA GLU A 125 24.20 -1.85 22.60
C GLU A 125 25.69 -2.00 22.31
N TRP A 126 26.08 -1.83 21.05
CA TRP A 126 27.47 -1.80 20.62
C TRP A 126 27.85 -0.46 19.99
N TYR A 127 28.95 0.13 20.47
CA TYR A 127 29.50 1.38 19.92
C TYR A 127 30.47 1.08 18.79
N LYS A 128 30.23 1.65 17.61
CA LYS A 128 31.10 1.46 16.46
C LYS A 128 32.50 2.04 16.70
N PRO A 129 33.57 1.25 16.55
CA PRO A 129 34.94 1.76 16.45
C PRO A 129 35.06 2.82 15.34
N PRO A 130 35.94 3.83 15.48
CA PRO A 130 36.05 4.94 14.52
C PRO A 130 36.38 4.47 13.10
N ASP A 131 37.14 3.39 12.96
CA ASP A 131 37.48 2.76 11.69
C ASP A 131 36.26 2.13 11.01
N ILE A 132 35.44 1.38 11.75
CA ILE A 132 34.19 0.80 11.23
C ILE A 132 33.18 1.90 10.91
N ARG A 133 33.07 2.91 11.78
CA ARG A 133 32.15 4.03 11.59
C ARG A 133 32.49 4.80 10.31
N ALA A 134 33.76 5.11 10.08
CA ALA A 134 34.19 5.79 8.87
C ALA A 134 33.86 4.99 7.60
N ARG A 135 34.08 3.67 7.62
CA ARG A 135 33.70 2.78 6.50
C ARG A 135 32.19 2.78 6.25
N ASP A 136 31.40 2.57 7.30
CA ASP A 136 29.94 2.51 7.20
C ASP A 136 29.34 3.85 6.73
N GLU A 137 29.88 4.98 7.21
CA GLU A 137 29.50 6.32 6.76
C GLU A 137 29.80 6.52 5.25
N MET A 138 30.95 6.05 4.77
CA MET A 138 31.30 6.11 3.35
C MET A 138 30.33 5.27 2.50
N LEU A 139 30.06 4.02 2.91
CA LEU A 139 29.10 3.15 2.23
C LEU A 139 27.70 3.76 2.22
N ASN A 140 27.27 4.33 3.34
CA ASN A 140 25.97 4.97 3.43
C ASN A 140 25.86 6.14 2.45
N ASN A 141 26.85 7.03 2.43
CA ASN A 141 26.80 8.25 1.62
C ASN A 141 26.93 7.98 0.13
N TYR A 142 27.75 7.01 -0.28
CA TYR A 142 28.07 6.78 -1.69
C TYR A 142 27.31 5.63 -2.35
N GLU A 143 26.86 4.63 -1.59
CA GLU A 143 26.12 3.49 -2.15
C GLU A 143 24.64 3.51 -1.76
N VAL A 144 24.34 3.70 -0.47
CA VAL A 144 22.98 3.48 0.07
C VAL A 144 22.08 4.71 -0.13
N GLN A 145 22.54 5.90 0.22
CA GLN A 145 21.75 7.13 0.09
C GLN A 145 21.27 7.40 -1.35
N PRO A 146 22.12 7.25 -2.39
CA PRO A 146 21.65 7.38 -3.77
C PRO A 146 20.56 6.38 -4.15
N ALA A 147 20.59 5.16 -3.59
CA ALA A 147 19.52 4.18 -3.78
C ALA A 147 18.24 4.58 -3.05
N VAL A 148 18.35 5.03 -1.79
CA VAL A 148 17.22 5.53 -0.99
C VAL A 148 16.54 6.73 -1.66
N ASP A 149 17.31 7.70 -2.17
CA ASP A 149 16.77 8.88 -2.84
C ASP A 149 16.02 8.52 -4.13
N ARG A 150 16.55 7.58 -4.91
CA ARG A 150 15.86 7.06 -6.10
C ARG A 150 14.56 6.36 -5.73
N LEU A 151 14.57 5.51 -4.71
CA LEU A 151 13.37 4.84 -4.21
C LEU A 151 12.33 5.84 -3.68
N LYS A 152 12.77 6.89 -2.98
CA LYS A 152 11.89 7.96 -2.49
C LYS A 152 11.24 8.73 -3.64
N ALA A 153 12.00 9.05 -4.69
CA ALA A 153 11.46 9.71 -5.88
C ALA A 153 10.42 8.84 -6.60
N VAL A 154 10.73 7.55 -6.79
CA VAL A 154 9.81 6.58 -7.40
C VAL A 154 8.55 6.39 -6.56
N LEU A 155 8.70 6.21 -5.24
CA LEU A 155 7.59 6.09 -4.29
C LEU A 155 6.70 7.34 -4.33
N GLY A 156 7.30 8.54 -4.36
CA GLY A 156 6.56 9.80 -4.48
C GLY A 156 5.78 9.89 -5.78
N ALA A 157 6.38 9.50 -6.92
CA ALA A 157 5.72 9.50 -8.22
C ALA A 157 4.54 8.49 -8.27
N ILE A 158 4.74 7.27 -7.79
CA ILE A 158 3.68 6.25 -7.72
C ILE A 158 2.56 6.69 -6.77
N GLY A 159 2.91 7.22 -5.59
CA GLY A 159 1.95 7.73 -4.62
C GLY A 159 1.10 8.87 -5.18
N LEU A 160 1.72 9.81 -5.89
CA LEU A 160 1.01 10.88 -6.60
C LEU A 160 0.07 10.31 -7.66
N GLY A 161 0.55 9.39 -8.51
CA GLY A 161 -0.28 8.73 -9.52
C GLY A 161 -1.47 7.97 -8.93
N PHE A 162 -1.26 7.30 -7.79
CA PHE A 162 -2.32 6.60 -7.06
C PHE A 162 -3.40 7.59 -6.58
N ILE A 163 -3.00 8.68 -5.92
CA ILE A 163 -3.92 9.72 -5.44
C ILE A 163 -4.71 10.32 -6.61
N LEU A 164 -4.03 10.69 -7.71
CA LEU A 164 -4.68 11.24 -8.89
C LEU A 164 -5.69 10.26 -9.49
N THR A 165 -5.38 8.97 -9.50
CA THR A 165 -6.29 7.93 -10.01
C THR A 165 -7.52 7.79 -9.11
N VAL A 166 -7.35 7.80 -7.79
CA VAL A 166 -8.47 7.76 -6.83
C VAL A 166 -9.37 8.99 -6.97
N VAL A 167 -8.77 10.18 -7.09
CA VAL A 167 -9.53 11.42 -7.33
C VAL A 167 -10.26 11.35 -8.67
N GLY A 168 -9.60 10.89 -9.74
CA GLY A 168 -10.22 10.70 -11.04
C GLY A 168 -11.40 9.72 -10.99
N PHE A 169 -11.24 8.60 -10.28
CA PHE A 169 -12.32 7.64 -10.07
C PHE A 169 -13.52 8.27 -9.35
N LYS A 170 -13.28 9.10 -8.33
CA LYS A 170 -14.34 9.85 -7.64
C LYS A 170 -15.05 10.88 -8.49
N VAL A 171 -14.37 11.46 -9.48
CA VAL A 171 -14.99 12.39 -10.44
C VAL A 171 -15.89 11.63 -11.42
N VAL A 172 -15.48 10.42 -11.83
CA VAL A 172 -16.24 9.61 -12.80
C VAL A 172 -17.39 8.86 -12.14
N VAL A 173 -17.21 8.34 -10.93
CA VAL A 173 -18.23 7.60 -10.18
C VAL A 173 -18.89 8.53 -9.15
N PRO A 174 -20.15 8.98 -9.39
CA PRO A 174 -20.84 9.88 -8.47
C PRO A 174 -21.08 9.21 -7.10
N ASP A 175 -21.04 10.02 -6.03
CA ASP A 175 -21.21 9.55 -4.64
C ASP A 175 -22.66 9.13 -4.30
N ASP A 176 -23.64 9.47 -5.14
CA ASP A 176 -25.03 9.07 -4.91
C ASP A 176 -25.28 7.66 -5.48
N PRO A 177 -25.48 6.64 -4.63
CA PRO A 177 -25.78 5.27 -5.08
C PRO A 177 -27.11 5.18 -5.83
N TYR A 178 -27.94 6.22 -5.77
CA TYR A 178 -29.21 6.35 -6.49
C TYR A 178 -29.11 7.30 -7.69
N ALA A 179 -27.93 7.80 -8.07
CA ALA A 179 -27.76 8.61 -9.28
C ALA A 179 -28.23 7.90 -10.56
N MET A 180 -28.24 6.56 -10.55
CA MET A 180 -28.80 5.74 -11.64
C MET A 180 -30.34 5.84 -11.73
N LEU A 181 -31.03 6.18 -10.63
CA LEU A 181 -32.47 6.46 -10.57
C LEU A 181 -32.75 7.94 -10.85
N ASP A 182 -32.15 8.49 -11.90
CA ASP A 182 -32.47 9.85 -12.33
C ASP A 182 -33.91 9.95 -12.86
N ASP A 183 -34.44 11.17 -12.96
CA ASP A 183 -35.79 11.40 -13.46
C ASP A 183 -36.00 10.84 -14.88
N THR A 184 -34.96 10.80 -15.71
CA THR A 184 -34.99 10.23 -17.06
C THR A 184 -35.23 8.72 -17.01
N TYR A 185 -34.45 7.98 -16.22
CA TYR A 185 -34.60 6.55 -16.01
C TYR A 185 -35.95 6.22 -15.36
N LEU A 186 -36.37 7.00 -14.37
CA LEU A 186 -37.68 6.87 -13.75
C LEU A 186 -38.82 7.14 -14.75
N ASN A 187 -38.67 8.10 -15.66
CA ASN A 187 -39.67 8.39 -16.69
C ASN A 187 -39.69 7.31 -17.79
N THR A 188 -38.55 6.73 -18.15
CA THR A 188 -38.48 5.55 -19.02
C THR A 188 -39.18 4.36 -18.37
N LEU A 189 -38.89 4.07 -17.10
CA LEU A 189 -39.57 3.00 -16.35
C LEU A 189 -41.08 3.23 -16.24
N LYS A 190 -41.52 4.48 -16.06
CA LYS A 190 -42.95 4.83 -16.02
C LYS A 190 -43.66 4.64 -17.36
N GLY A 191 -42.93 4.80 -18.47
CA GLY A 191 -43.47 4.66 -19.84
C GLY A 191 -43.31 3.27 -20.44
N ASP A 192 -42.58 2.37 -19.77
CA ASP A 192 -42.32 1.01 -20.25
C ASP A 192 -43.35 0.03 -19.68
N ASP A 193 -44.43 -0.15 -20.45
CA ASP A 193 -45.52 -1.07 -20.13
C ASP A 193 -45.04 -2.53 -20.03
N ASP A 194 -43.93 -2.91 -20.67
CA ASP A 194 -43.43 -4.29 -20.63
C ASP A 194 -42.85 -4.62 -19.25
N ILE A 195 -42.16 -3.67 -18.62
CA ILE A 195 -41.65 -3.82 -17.24
C ILE A 195 -42.82 -3.87 -16.25
N ALA A 196 -43.83 -3.01 -16.44
CA ALA A 196 -45.04 -3.03 -15.62
C ALA A 196 -45.80 -4.37 -15.76
N ASN A 197 -45.90 -4.89 -16.99
CA ASN A 197 -46.54 -6.17 -17.28
C ASN A 197 -45.75 -7.37 -16.75
N ASP A 198 -44.42 -7.36 -16.81
CA ASP A 198 -43.57 -8.41 -16.22
C ASP A 198 -43.69 -8.41 -14.69
N ALA A 199 -43.67 -7.24 -14.06
CA ALA A 199 -43.92 -7.10 -12.63
C ALA A 199 -45.32 -7.59 -12.24
N ALA A 200 -46.35 -7.26 -13.02
CA ALA A 200 -47.72 -7.72 -12.81
C ALA A 200 -47.87 -9.24 -13.01
N LYS A 201 -47.22 -9.83 -14.02
CA LYS A 201 -47.16 -11.29 -14.22
C LYS A 201 -46.48 -11.99 -13.05
N LYS A 202 -45.37 -11.44 -12.54
CA LYS A 202 -44.68 -11.96 -11.35
C LYS A 202 -45.52 -11.88 -10.09
N ALA A 203 -46.34 -10.83 -9.93
CA ALA A 203 -47.32 -10.72 -8.86
C ALA A 203 -48.45 -11.75 -8.99
N ALA A 204 -49.06 -11.85 -10.18
CA ALA A 204 -50.13 -12.80 -10.47
C ALA A 204 -49.69 -14.27 -10.29
N ALA A 205 -48.45 -14.60 -10.68
CA ALA A 205 -47.86 -15.93 -10.46
C ALA A 205 -47.72 -16.30 -8.97
N ARG A 206 -47.68 -15.30 -8.08
CA ARG A 206 -47.65 -15.49 -6.62
C ARG A 206 -49.04 -15.48 -5.99
N GLY A 207 -50.11 -15.35 -6.78
CA GLY A 207 -51.49 -15.32 -6.31
C GLY A 207 -51.89 -14.01 -5.63
N THR A 208 -51.09 -12.95 -5.75
CA THR A 208 -51.40 -11.64 -5.18
C THR A 208 -51.69 -10.63 -6.30
N ASN A 209 -52.75 -9.83 -6.14
CA ASN A 209 -53.06 -8.73 -7.07
C ASN A 209 -52.29 -7.43 -6.70
N ARG A 210 -51.17 -7.58 -5.97
CA ARG A 210 -50.37 -6.48 -5.44
C ARG A 210 -49.04 -6.43 -6.19
N PRO A 211 -48.57 -5.25 -6.62
CA PRO A 211 -47.26 -5.12 -7.23
C PRO A 211 -46.14 -5.69 -6.34
N VAL A 212 -45.14 -6.32 -6.96
CA VAL A 212 -44.06 -7.05 -6.26
C VAL A 212 -43.29 -6.16 -5.27
N TYR A 213 -43.19 -4.86 -5.51
CA TYR A 213 -42.48 -3.93 -4.61
C TYR A 213 -43.21 -3.66 -3.29
N CYS A 214 -44.53 -3.88 -3.22
CA CYS A 214 -45.34 -3.71 -1.99
C CYS A 214 -45.00 -4.73 -0.90
N GLU A 215 -44.33 -5.83 -1.24
CA GLU A 215 -43.93 -6.88 -0.30
C GLU A 215 -42.49 -6.70 0.22
N SER A 216 -41.72 -5.76 -0.33
CA SER A 216 -40.36 -5.52 0.18
C SER A 216 -40.43 -4.86 1.55
N ARG A 217 -39.63 -5.38 2.50
CA ARG A 217 -39.51 -4.79 3.85
C ARG A 217 -39.06 -3.32 3.80
N TYR A 218 -38.27 -2.96 2.78
CA TYR A 218 -37.78 -1.60 2.55
C TYR A 218 -38.92 -0.62 2.22
N TYR A 219 -39.76 -0.93 1.23
CA TYR A 219 -40.88 -0.07 0.83
C TYR A 219 -42.02 -0.06 1.87
N GLN A 220 -42.23 -1.16 2.59
CA GLN A 220 -43.17 -1.18 3.73
C GLN A 220 -42.72 -0.24 4.85
N ALA A 221 -41.42 -0.28 5.20
CA ALA A 221 -40.84 0.62 6.20
C ALA A 221 -40.91 2.09 5.78
N MET A 222 -40.64 2.40 4.50
CA MET A 222 -40.75 3.78 3.97
C MET A 222 -42.20 4.31 3.92
N ALA A 223 -43.19 3.45 3.69
CA ALA A 223 -44.60 3.83 3.68
C ALA A 223 -45.22 3.98 5.09
N GLY A 224 -44.40 3.92 6.15
CA GLY A 224 -44.87 3.99 7.54
C GLY A 224 -45.58 2.71 8.02
N GLY A 225 -45.53 1.63 7.24
CA GLY A 225 -46.02 0.32 7.62
C GLY A 225 -45.02 -0.37 8.53
N GLY A 226 -45.16 -0.19 9.84
CA GLY A 226 -44.41 -0.93 10.83
C GLY A 226 -44.64 -2.44 10.68
N LEU A 227 -43.56 -3.22 10.83
CA LEU A 227 -43.60 -4.67 10.97
C LEU A 227 -44.49 -5.04 12.17
N LEU A 228 -45.60 -5.73 11.88
CA LEU A 228 -46.17 -6.73 12.78
C LEU A 228 -45.74 -8.10 12.26
#